data_AF-M2V338-F1
#
_entry.id   AF-M2V338-F1
#
_cell.length_a   1.000
_cell.length_b   1.000
_cell.length_c   1.000
_cell.angle_alpha   90.00
_cell.angle_beta   90.00
_cell.angle_gamma   90.00
#
_symmetry.space_group_name_H-M   'P 1'
#
loop_
_entity.id
_entity.type
_entity.pdbx_description
1 polymer ?
#
loop_
_entity_poly.entity_id
_entity_poly.type
_entity_poly.pdbx_seq_one_letter_code
_entity_poly.pdbx_strand_id
1 'polypeptide(L)' 'MAGGAGDPVEPEPRIVQVEVPVQVPCRAVPVAVPPWAAEGLRKSDSLELKARALLAERRQRIGYERKLLAANEVCR' A
#
# COMPACT_ATOMS: atom_id res chain seq x y z
N MET A 1 27.59 22.23 -64.36
CA MET A 1 28.06 22.20 -62.95
C MET A 1 27.32 23.31 -62.23
N ALA A 2 26.65 23.17 -61.09
CA ALA A 2 26.30 22.07 -60.19
C ALA A 2 25.01 22.56 -59.48
N GLY A 3 24.02 21.71 -59.26
CA GLY A 3 23.73 21.21 -57.90
C GLY A 3 22.45 21.86 -57.38
N GLY A 4 21.29 21.29 -57.73
CA GLY A 4 20.01 21.70 -57.14
C GLY A 4 19.89 21.11 -55.75
N ALA A 5 19.76 21.96 -54.74
CA ALA A 5 19.44 21.56 -53.39
C ALA A 5 18.08 20.85 -53.39
N GLY A 6 18.06 19.58 -52.98
CA GLY A 6 16.81 18.88 -52.75
C GLY A 6 16.13 19.47 -51.52
N ASP A 7 14.87 19.89 -51.68
CA ASP A 7 14.01 20.29 -50.57
C ASP A 7 13.98 19.19 -49.50
N PRO A 8 14.02 19.53 -48.20
CA PRO A 8 13.88 18.53 -47.14
C PRO A 8 12.49 17.90 -47.25
N VAL A 9 12.45 16.66 -47.72
CA VAL A 9 11.23 15.84 -47.75
C VAL A 9 10.77 15.67 -46.31
N GLU A 10 9.65 16.30 -45.96
CA GLU A 10 8.99 16.10 -44.68
C GLU A 10 8.60 14.62 -44.57
N PRO A 11 9.05 13.91 -43.52
CA PRO A 11 8.75 12.49 -43.38
C PRO A 11 7.23 12.30 -43.25
N GLU A 12 6.66 11.35 -44.01
CA GLU A 12 5.24 11.01 -43.91
C GLU A 12 4.85 10.71 -42.46
N PRO A 13 3.73 11.27 -41.96
CA PRO A 13 3.30 11.08 -40.58
C PRO A 13 2.99 9.60 -40.32
N ARG A 14 3.76 8.99 -39.42
CA ARG A 14 3.57 7.59 -39.00
C ARG A 14 2.75 7.54 -37.72
N ILE A 15 1.63 6.80 -37.75
CA ILE A 15 0.83 6.54 -36.55
C ILE A 15 1.57 5.48 -35.73
N VAL A 16 2.01 5.85 -34.53
CA VAL A 16 2.71 4.96 -33.59
C VAL A 16 1.76 4.65 -32.44
N GLN A 17 1.62 3.37 -32.09
CA GLN A 17 0.91 3.01 -30.87
C GLN A 17 1.82 3.27 -29.66
N VAL A 18 1.27 3.96 -28.66
CA VAL A 18 1.96 4.32 -27.42
C VAL A 18 1.21 3.74 -26.25
N GLU A 19 1.91 2.98 -25.40
CA GLU A 19 1.36 2.51 -24.13
C GLU A 19 1.50 3.61 -23.08
N VAL A 20 0.37 4.12 -22.60
CA VAL A 20 0.33 5.15 -21.57
C VAL A 20 -0.03 4.49 -20.23
N PRO A 21 0.83 4.58 -19.18
CA PRO A 21 0.49 4.03 -17.88
C PRO A 21 -0.67 4.82 -17.28
N VAL A 22 -1.73 4.11 -16.87
CA VAL A 22 -2.88 4.69 -16.19
C VAL A 22 -2.87 4.30 -14.71
N GLN A 23 -3.19 5.26 -13.85
CA GLN A 23 -3.29 5.01 -12.42
C GLN A 23 -4.52 4.13 -12.15
N VAL A 24 -4.30 2.95 -11.57
CA VAL A 24 -5.37 2.03 -11.18
C VAL A 24 -5.63 2.10 -9.68
N PRO A 25 -6.90 2.04 -9.24
CA PRO A 25 -7.22 2.04 -7.81
C PRO A 25 -6.81 0.69 -7.18
N CYS A 26 -6.08 0.76 -6.06
CA CYS A 26 -5.77 -0.45 -5.31
C CYS A 26 -7.00 -1.02 -4.60
N ARG A 27 -7.11 -2.35 -4.53
CA ARG A 27 -8.15 -3.10 -3.82
C ARG A 27 -7.56 -3.93 -2.69
N ALA A 28 -7.00 -3.28 -1.68
CA ALA A 28 -6.58 -3.95 -0.45
C ALA A 28 -7.78 -4.36 0.40
N VAL A 29 -7.68 -5.51 1.07
CA VAL A 29 -8.71 -5.96 2.02
C VAL A 29 -8.58 -5.17 3.33
N PRO A 30 -9.68 -4.59 3.86
CA PRO A 30 -9.63 -3.88 5.13
C PRO A 30 -9.30 -4.84 6.28
N VAL A 31 -8.29 -4.48 7.08
CA VAL A 31 -7.90 -5.26 8.26
C VAL A 31 -8.66 -4.75 9.49
N ALA A 32 -9.53 -5.59 10.04
CA ALA A 32 -10.31 -5.26 11.22
C ALA A 32 -9.42 -4.95 12.44
N VAL A 33 -9.77 -3.89 13.18
CA VAL A 33 -9.13 -3.56 14.45
C VAL A 33 -9.48 -4.66 15.46
N PRO A 34 -8.49 -5.29 16.09
CA PRO A 34 -8.76 -6.36 17.03
C PRO A 34 -9.27 -5.78 18.38
N PRO A 35 -10.04 -6.55 19.15
CA PRO A 35 -10.49 -6.11 20.47
C PRO A 35 -9.30 -6.08 21.43
N TRP A 36 -8.97 -4.90 21.94
CA TRP A 36 -7.83 -4.66 22.82
C TRP A 36 -8.21 -5.01 24.26
N ALA A 37 -7.49 -5.95 24.87
CA ALA A 37 -7.77 -6.41 26.24
C ALA A 37 -7.67 -5.29 27.29
N ALA A 38 -6.89 -4.24 27.03
CA ALA A 38 -6.70 -3.11 27.91
C ALA A 38 -7.91 -2.16 27.96
N GLU A 39 -8.79 -2.16 26.95
CA GLU A 39 -10.00 -1.32 26.95
C GLU A 39 -10.95 -1.65 28.11
N GLY A 40 -10.94 -2.91 28.57
CA GLY A 40 -11.75 -3.37 29.70
C GLY A 40 -11.11 -3.16 31.08
N LEU A 41 -9.86 -2.70 31.16
CA LEU A 41 -9.15 -2.60 32.44
C LEU A 41 -9.62 -1.40 33.27
N ARG A 42 -9.74 -1.62 34.57
CA ARG A 42 -10.09 -0.61 35.57
C ARG A 42 -8.86 -0.20 36.37
N LYS A 43 -8.90 1.00 36.95
CA LYS A 43 -7.85 1.48 37.85
C LYS A 43 -7.66 0.57 39.07
N SER A 44 -8.76 0.03 39.60
CA SER A 44 -8.79 -0.89 40.75
C SER A 44 -8.29 -2.30 40.46
N ASP A 45 -8.09 -2.67 39.18
CA ASP A 45 -7.64 -4.01 38.83
C ASP A 45 -6.22 -4.28 39.33
N SER A 46 -5.97 -5.54 39.68
CA SER A 46 -4.65 -5.97 40.16
C SER A 46 -3.57 -5.78 39.10
N LEU A 47 -2.33 -5.65 39.55
CA LEU A 47 -1.18 -5.53 38.66
C LEU A 47 -1.03 -6.78 37.78
N GLU A 48 -1.21 -7.98 38.35
CA GLU A 48 -1.20 -9.23 37.60
C GLU A 48 -2.22 -9.25 36.46
N LEU A 49 -3.44 -8.77 36.69
CA LEU A 49 -4.49 -8.73 35.65
C LEU A 49 -4.09 -7.78 34.52
N LYS A 50 -3.60 -6.58 34.86
CA LYS A 50 -3.10 -5.59 33.90
C LYS A 50 -1.92 -6.14 33.09
N ALA A 51 -0.96 -6.78 33.76
CA ALA A 51 0.22 -7.36 33.10
C ALA A 51 -0.19 -8.48 32.12
N ARG A 52 -1.12 -9.37 32.51
CA ARG A 52 -1.63 -10.42 31.63
C ARG A 52 -2.32 -9.85 30.39
N ALA A 53 -3.16 -8.83 30.57
CA ALA A 53 -3.84 -8.15 29.46
C ALA A 53 -2.82 -7.54 28.48
N LEU A 54 -1.84 -6.78 28.97
CA LEU A 54 -0.83 -6.13 28.12
C LEU A 54 0.08 -7.15 27.42
N LEU A 55 0.43 -8.27 28.06
CA LEU A 55 1.19 -9.35 27.41
C LEU A 55 0.39 -10.04 26.29
N ALA A 56 -0.92 -10.21 26.48
CA ALA A 56 -1.80 -10.73 25.43
C ALA A 56 -1.90 -9.76 24.25
N GLU A 57 -2.12 -8.47 24.51
CA GLU A 57 -2.15 -7.43 23.48
C GLU A 57 -0.84 -7.30 22.71
N ARG A 58 0.31 -7.42 23.38
CA ARG A 58 1.61 -7.39 22.71
C ARG A 58 1.70 -8.45 21.60
N ARG A 59 1.21 -9.66 21.86
CA ARG A 59 1.17 -10.73 20.86
C ARG A 59 0.14 -10.43 19.76
N GLN A 60 -1.00 -9.87 20.13
CA GLN A 60 -2.06 -9.47 19.20
C GLN A 60 -1.59 -8.37 18.23
N ARG A 61 -0.86 -7.37 18.72
CA ARG A 61 -0.25 -6.29 17.90
C ARG A 61 0.71 -6.83 16.85
N ILE A 62 1.60 -7.75 17.23
CA ILE A 62 2.53 -8.40 16.27
C ILE A 62 1.74 -9.04 15.11
N GLY A 63 0.63 -9.71 15.40
CA GLY A 63 -0.23 -10.29 14.37
C GLY A 63 -0.95 -9.25 13.52
N TYR A 64 -1.48 -8.20 14.15
CA TYR A 64 -2.19 -7.12 13.47
C TYR A 64 -1.27 -6.33 12.53
N GLU A 65 -0.06 -5.98 12.97
CA GLU A 65 0.94 -5.30 12.17
C GLU A 65 1.35 -6.12 10.95
N ARG A 66 1.54 -7.44 11.10
CA ARG A 66 1.82 -8.33 9.95
C ARG A 66 0.68 -8.33 8.93
N LYS A 67 -0.58 -8.32 9.38
CA LYS A 67 -1.74 -8.24 8.49
C LYS A 67 -1.80 -6.88 7.77
N LEU A 68 -1.50 -5.78 8.47
CA LEU A 68 -1.44 -4.45 7.87
C LEU A 68 -0.33 -4.34 6.83
N LEU A 69 0.86 -4.86 7.12
CA LEU A 69 1.97 -4.91 6.16
C LEU A 69 1.58 -5.70 4.91
N ALA A 70 0.96 -6.88 5.08
CA ALA A 70 0.47 -7.68 3.96
C ALA A 70 -0.59 -6.92 3.12
N ALA A 71 -1.51 -6.22 3.77
CA ALA A 71 -2.52 -5.41 3.07
C ALA A 71 -1.90 -4.23 2.31
N ASN A 72 -0.81 -3.65 2.82
CA ASN A 72 -0.07 -2.58 2.14
C ASN A 72 0.69 -3.10 0.91
N GLU A 73 1.32 -4.28 1.02
CA GLU A 73 2.12 -4.87 -0.06
C GLU A 73 1.31 -5.16 -1.31
N VAL A 74 0.01 -5.46 -1.18
CA VAL A 74 -0.90 -5.70 -2.32
C VAL A 74 -1.01 -4.48 -3.26
N CYS A 75 -0.69 -3.28 -2.78
CA CYS A 75 -0.85 -2.02 -3.50
C CYS A 75 0.47 -1.41 -4.00
N ARG A 76 1.60 -2.10 -3.85
CA ARG A 76 2.89 -1.66 -4.39
C ARG A 76 3.02 -2.02 -5.86
#